data_AF-A0AA37HJB9-F1
#
_entry.id   AF-A0AA37HJB9-F1
#
_cell.length_a   1.000
_cell.length_b   1.000
_cell.length_c   1.000
_cell.angle_alpha   90.00
_cell.angle_beta   90.00
_cell.angle_gamma   90.00
#
_symmetry.space_group_name_H-M   'P 1'
#
loop_
_entity.id
_entity.type
_entity.pdbx_description
1 polymer ?
#
loop_
_entity_poly.entity_id
_entity_poly.type
_entity_poly.pdbx_seq_one_letter_code
_entity_poly.pdbx_strand_id
1 'polypeptide(L)'
;MTRARAFLRSSRTRTVLGVMACWLGFQLWLTVAAPGKISPDLSRASGRVNVQIDLPFTPERFHVLAVQRYGRIAGADEHSIELRGVRTSDLTSLARPFWVRKVEPLREDQ
;
A
#
# COMPACT_ATOMS: atom_id res chain seq x y z
N MET A 1 41.33 -3.35 -11.04
CA MET A 1 40.14 -2.48 -10.86
C MET A 1 39.52 -1.94 -12.17
N THR A 2 39.94 -2.40 -13.35
CA THR A 2 39.56 -1.78 -14.65
C THR A 2 38.20 -2.23 -15.21
N ARG A 3 37.74 -3.44 -14.86
CA ARG A 3 36.49 -4.02 -15.41
C ARG A 3 35.20 -3.40 -14.82
N ALA A 4 35.21 -3.01 -13.54
CA ALA A 4 34.06 -2.39 -12.90
C ALA A 4 33.72 -1.01 -13.53
N ARG A 5 34.75 -0.20 -13.80
CA ARG A 5 34.58 1.10 -14.48
C ARG A 5 34.16 0.96 -15.95
N ALA A 6 34.62 -0.07 -16.65
CA ALA A 6 34.19 -0.36 -18.03
C ALA A 6 32.73 -0.84 -18.10
N PHE A 7 32.31 -1.67 -17.14
CA PHE A 7 30.93 -2.17 -17.04
C PHE A 7 29.92 -1.05 -16.76
N LEU A 8 30.27 -0.09 -15.91
CA LEU A 8 29.47 1.12 -15.61
C LEU A 8 29.40 2.12 -16.79
N ARG A 9 30.33 2.04 -17.74
CA ARG A 9 30.38 2.92 -18.93
C ARG A 9 29.48 2.46 -20.07
N SER A 10 29.01 1.22 -20.03
CA SER A 10 28.10 0.66 -21.03
C SER A 10 26.72 1.30 -20.92
N SER A 11 26.15 1.72 -22.06
CA SER A 11 24.80 2.32 -22.12
C SER A 11 23.74 1.38 -21.55
N ARG A 12 23.83 0.07 -21.82
CA ARG A 12 22.92 -0.96 -21.30
C ARG A 12 22.96 -1.03 -19.78
N THR A 13 24.15 -1.07 -19.18
CA THR A 13 24.30 -1.11 -17.72
C THR A 13 23.71 0.14 -17.07
N ARG A 14 23.99 1.32 -17.64
CA ARG A 14 23.45 2.58 -17.13
C ARG A 14 21.91 2.62 -17.22
N THR A 15 21.33 2.11 -18.30
CA THR A 15 19.87 2.00 -18.42
C THR A 15 19.29 1.08 -17.35
N VAL A 16 19.86 -0.12 -17.15
CA VAL A 16 19.40 -1.06 -16.11
C VAL A 16 19.52 -0.45 -14.72
N LEU A 17 20.66 0.18 -14.41
CA LEU A 17 20.85 0.86 -13.12
C LEU A 17 19.88 2.03 -12.93
N GLY A 18 19.58 2.78 -13.99
CA GLY A 18 18.59 3.86 -13.97
C GLY A 18 17.20 3.34 -13.64
N VAL A 19 16.74 2.28 -14.33
CA VAL A 19 15.45 1.64 -14.03
C VAL A 19 15.41 1.09 -12.60
N MET A 20 16.49 0.45 -12.16
CA MET A 20 16.60 -0.06 -10.79
C MET A 20 16.53 1.06 -9.76
N ALA A 21 17.20 2.20 -10.00
CA ALA A 21 17.14 3.37 -9.13
C ALA A 21 15.72 3.97 -9.07
N CYS A 22 15.04 4.10 -10.22
CA CYS A 22 13.64 4.54 -10.27
C CYS A 22 12.71 3.60 -9.50
N TRP A 23 12.90 2.29 -9.66
CA TRP A 23 12.13 1.28 -8.93
C TRP A 23 12.34 1.40 -7.42
N LEU A 24 13.59 1.53 -6.97
CA LEU A 24 13.91 1.72 -5.55
C LEU A 24 13.32 3.03 -5.00
N GLY A 25 13.41 4.12 -5.76
CA GLY A 25 12.77 5.39 -5.42
C GLY A 25 11.26 5.25 -5.26
N PHE A 26 10.60 4.52 -6.16
CA PHE A 26 9.18 4.23 -6.06
C PHE A 26 8.85 3.37 -4.83
N GLN A 27 9.61 2.30 -4.57
CA GLN A 27 9.41 1.46 -3.38
C GLN A 27 9.61 2.23 -2.07
N LEU A 28 10.57 3.16 -2.04
CA LEU A 28 10.81 4.03 -0.90
C LEU A 28 9.65 5.01 -0.69
N TRP A 29 9.17 5.65 -1.77
CA TRP A 29 8.04 6.56 -1.72
C TRP A 29 6.79 5.87 -1.17
N LEU A 30 6.46 4.65 -1.64
CA LEU A 30 5.32 3.89 -1.12
C LEU A 30 5.42 3.64 0.39
N THR A 31 6.62 3.32 0.89
CA THR A 31 6.85 3.05 2.31
C THR A 31 6.74 4.31 3.17
N VAL A 32 7.25 5.45 2.69
CA VAL A 32 7.18 6.73 3.42
C VAL A 32 5.77 7.32 3.39
N ALA A 33 5.05 7.16 2.27
CA ALA A 33 3.70 7.70 2.12
C ALA A 33 2.63 6.88 2.86
N ALA A 34 2.85 5.58 3.09
CA ALA A 34 1.83 4.68 3.63
C ALA A 34 1.26 5.11 5.01
N PRO A 35 2.07 5.49 6.02
CA PRO A 35 1.55 5.88 7.32
C PRO A 35 0.65 7.12 7.26
N GLY A 36 0.92 8.04 6.34
CA GLY A 36 0.14 9.27 6.17
C GLY A 36 -1.28 9.06 5.62
N LYS A 37 -1.60 7.85 5.15
CA LYS A 37 -2.93 7.48 4.66
C LYS A 37 -3.84 6.91 5.75
N ILE A 38 -3.30 6.60 6.93
CA ILE A 38 -4.03 5.95 8.02
C ILE A 38 -4.64 7.01 8.93
N SER A 39 -5.92 6.88 9.26
CA SER A 39 -6.58 7.77 10.21
C SER A 39 -5.91 7.73 11.60
N PRO A 40 -5.74 8.88 12.29
CA PRO A 40 -5.21 8.94 13.65
C PRO A 40 -5.97 8.07 14.67
N ASP A 41 -7.26 7.80 14.43
CA ASP A 41 -8.08 6.96 15.30
C ASP A 41 -7.65 5.48 15.28
N LEU A 42 -7.22 4.99 14.11
CA LEU A 42 -6.70 3.63 13.96
C LEU A 42 -5.30 3.48 14.53
N SER A 43 -4.48 4.52 14.44
CA SER A 43 -3.10 4.52 14.96
C SER A 43 -3.03 4.43 16.48
N ARG A 44 -4.10 4.83 17.18
CA ARG A 44 -4.23 4.73 18.65
C ARG A 44 -4.84 3.40 19.11
N ALA A 45 -5.49 2.67 18.22
CA ALA A 45 -6.13 1.41 18.55
C ALA A 45 -5.10 0.28 18.78
N SER A 46 -5.45 -0.70 19.60
CA SER A 46 -4.65 -1.91 19.84
C SER A 46 -5.41 -3.17 19.40
N GLY A 47 -4.69 -4.19 18.96
CA GLY A 47 -5.28 -5.47 18.57
C GLY A 47 -5.82 -5.50 17.15
N ARG A 48 -7.12 -5.79 16.99
CA ARG A 48 -7.80 -5.91 15.70
C ARG A 48 -8.86 -4.84 15.54
N VAL A 49 -8.89 -4.21 14.38
CA VAL A 49 -9.79 -3.10 14.05
C VAL A 49 -10.60 -3.40 12.78
N ASN A 50 -11.76 -2.77 12.67
CA ASN A 50 -12.55 -2.77 11.44
C ASN A 50 -12.23 -1.48 10.69
N VAL A 51 -11.95 -1.59 9.40
CA VAL A 51 -11.47 -0.48 8.57
C VAL A 51 -12.23 -0.42 7.27
N GLN A 52 -12.34 0.79 6.75
CA GLN A 52 -12.76 1.09 5.40
C GLN A 52 -11.54 1.60 4.63
N ILE A 53 -11.30 1.04 3.46
CA ILE A 53 -10.24 1.44 2.55
C ILE A 53 -10.88 2.26 1.44
N ASP A 54 -10.46 3.51 1.27
CA ASP A 54 -10.94 4.35 0.19
C ASP A 54 -10.01 4.27 -1.02
N LEU A 55 -10.62 4.16 -2.20
CA LEU A 55 -9.98 4.13 -3.50
C LEU A 55 -10.51 5.29 -4.36
N PRO A 56 -9.69 5.84 -5.27
CA PRO A 56 -10.14 6.91 -6.18
C PRO A 56 -10.98 6.39 -7.36
N PHE A 57 -11.36 5.11 -7.36
CA PHE A 57 -12.09 4.43 -8.42
C PHE A 57 -12.80 3.19 -7.86
N THR A 58 -13.63 2.55 -8.69
CA THR A 58 -14.33 1.32 -8.31
C THR A 58 -13.41 0.11 -8.15
N PRO A 59 -13.44 -0.56 -6.98
CA PRO A 59 -12.54 -1.66 -6.70
C PRO A 59 -12.86 -2.88 -7.57
N GLU A 60 -11.93 -3.22 -8.47
CA GLU A 60 -11.96 -4.50 -9.16
C GLU A 60 -11.57 -5.69 -8.26
N ARG A 61 -11.88 -6.90 -8.72
CA ARG A 61 -11.61 -8.17 -8.00
C ARG A 61 -10.17 -8.28 -7.48
N PHE A 62 -9.18 -7.78 -8.21
CA PHE A 62 -7.80 -7.84 -7.76
C PHE A 62 -7.53 -6.99 -6.52
N HIS A 63 -8.17 -5.83 -6.38
CA HIS A 63 -8.04 -4.97 -5.20
C HIS A 63 -8.61 -5.67 -3.98
N VAL A 64 -9.79 -6.26 -4.14
CA VAL A 64 -10.49 -7.01 -3.10
C VAL A 64 -9.63 -8.19 -2.62
N LEU A 65 -9.08 -8.99 -3.55
CA LEU A 65 -8.19 -10.10 -3.20
C LEU A 65 -6.89 -9.63 -2.53
N ALA A 66 -6.33 -8.49 -2.97
CA ALA A 66 -5.09 -7.95 -2.41
C ALA A 66 -5.27 -7.52 -0.94
N VAL A 67 -6.44 -7.00 -0.57
CA VAL A 67 -6.73 -6.57 0.82
C VAL A 67 -7.26 -7.71 1.68
N GLN A 68 -7.95 -8.70 1.10
CA GLN A 68 -8.50 -9.88 1.80
C GLN A 68 -7.48 -10.65 2.63
N ARG A 69 -6.18 -10.59 2.27
CA ARG A 69 -5.13 -11.25 3.06
C ARG A 69 -4.95 -10.67 4.48
N TYR A 70 -5.44 -9.47 4.74
CA TYR A 70 -5.26 -8.77 6.02
C TYR A 70 -6.49 -8.84 6.94
N GLY A 71 -7.64 -9.28 6.44
CA GLY A 71 -8.89 -9.28 7.18
C GLY A 71 -10.01 -9.97 6.41
N ARG A 72 -11.22 -9.98 6.98
CA ARG A 72 -12.41 -10.52 6.29
C ARG A 72 -13.12 -9.39 5.57
N ILE A 73 -13.45 -9.59 4.30
CA ILE A 73 -14.25 -8.61 3.55
C ILE A 73 -15.66 -8.60 4.14
N ALA A 74 -16.16 -7.41 4.47
CA ALA A 74 -17.54 -7.21 4.89
C ALA A 74 -18.41 -6.67 3.74
N GLY A 75 -17.81 -5.85 2.88
CA GLY A 75 -18.47 -5.24 1.73
C GLY A 75 -17.46 -4.54 0.83
N ALA A 76 -17.91 -4.17 -0.36
CA ALA A 76 -17.23 -3.25 -1.24
C ALA A 76 -18.29 -2.38 -1.91
N ASP A 77 -18.06 -1.08 -1.91
CA ASP A 77 -18.93 -0.08 -2.54
C ASP A 77 -18.21 0.52 -3.77
N GLU A 78 -18.80 1.54 -4.38
CA GLU A 78 -18.27 2.20 -5.59
C GLU A 78 -16.84 2.74 -5.43
N HIS A 79 -16.41 3.09 -4.22
CA HIS A 79 -15.08 3.69 -3.98
C HIS A 79 -14.43 3.19 -2.69
N SER A 80 -14.98 2.16 -2.06
CA SER A 80 -14.47 1.67 -0.78
C SER A 80 -14.49 0.16 -0.67
N ILE A 81 -13.60 -0.38 0.16
CA ILE A 81 -13.60 -1.79 0.54
C ILE A 81 -13.58 -1.87 2.07
N GLU A 82 -14.54 -2.60 2.63
CA GLU A 82 -14.69 -2.78 4.07
C GLU A 82 -14.02 -4.08 4.51
N LEU A 83 -13.13 -3.96 5.51
CA LEU A 83 -12.46 -5.11 6.12
C LEU A 83 -12.70 -5.14 7.62
N ARG A 84 -13.01 -6.34 8.10
CA ARG A 84 -13.15 -6.62 9.52
C ARG A 84 -11.98 -7.40 10.07
N GLY A 85 -11.60 -7.07 11.30
CA GLY A 85 -10.59 -7.79 12.06
C GLY A 85 -9.16 -7.64 11.55
N VAL A 86 -8.80 -6.50 10.97
CA VAL A 86 -7.43 -6.18 10.52
C VAL A 86 -6.53 -5.95 11.73
N ARG A 87 -5.33 -6.54 11.76
CA ARG A 87 -4.37 -6.29 12.84
C ARG A 87 -3.80 -4.88 12.73
N THR A 88 -3.66 -4.17 13.84
CA THR A 88 -3.09 -2.81 13.83
C THR A 88 -1.65 -2.78 13.30
N SER A 89 -0.89 -3.87 13.48
CA SER A 89 0.45 -4.05 12.87
C SER A 89 0.47 -4.09 11.35
N ASP A 90 -0.66 -4.45 10.72
CA ASP A 90 -0.75 -4.65 9.28
C ASP A 90 -1.29 -3.40 8.55
N LEU A 91 -1.74 -2.37 9.27
CA LEU A 91 -2.34 -1.16 8.69
C LEU A 91 -1.40 -0.43 7.74
N THR A 92 -0.11 -0.32 8.08
CA THR A 92 0.89 0.29 7.19
C THR A 92 1.09 -0.52 5.92
N SER A 93 1.07 -1.85 6.03
CA SER A 93 1.16 -2.75 4.87
C SER A 93 -0.09 -2.68 3.99
N LEU A 94 -1.25 -2.48 4.61
CA LEU A 94 -2.53 -2.29 3.93
C LEU A 94 -2.58 -0.96 3.17
N ALA A 95 -2.03 0.12 3.73
CA ALA A 95 -2.01 1.46 3.13
C ALA A 95 -0.93 1.67 2.05
N ARG A 96 0.05 0.77 1.98
CA ARG A 96 1.22 0.88 1.11
C ARG A 96 0.92 0.91 -0.39
N PRO A 97 -0.04 0.15 -0.95
CA PRO A 97 -0.31 0.19 -2.39
C PRO A 97 -0.65 1.60 -2.88
N PHE A 98 -0.21 1.94 -4.09
CA PHE A 98 -0.36 3.30 -4.63
C PHE A 98 -1.84 3.70 -4.84
N TRP A 99 -2.71 2.72 -5.06
CA TRP A 99 -4.15 2.91 -5.29
C TRP A 99 -4.97 3.09 -3.99
N VAL A 100 -4.38 2.83 -2.82
CA VAL A 100 -5.04 3.15 -1.54
C VAL A 100 -4.92 4.65 -1.30
N ARG A 101 -6.06 5.32 -1.18
CA ARG A 101 -6.14 6.75 -0.89
C ARG A 101 -6.11 6.99 0.62
N LYS A 102 -6.97 6.30 1.37
CA LYS A 102 -7.08 6.41 2.83
C LYS A 102 -7.49 5.09 3.46
N VAL A 103 -7.15 4.94 4.73
CA VAL A 103 -7.64 3.87 5.60
C VAL A 103 -8.30 4.51 6.82
N GLU A 104 -9.61 4.41 6.88
CA GLU A 104 -10.46 5.02 7.91
C GLU A 104 -11.09 3.93 8.80
N PRO A 105 -11.47 4.23 10.05
CA PRO A 105 -12.28 3.32 10.84
C PRO A 105 -13.57 3.01 10.11
N LEU A 106 -13.99 1.74 10.10
CA LEU A 106 -15.29 1.37 9.57
C LEU A 106 -16.36 2.09 10.40
N ARG A 107 -17.15 2.95 9.75
CA ARG A 107 -18.32 3.54 10.38
C ARG A 107 -19.34 2.42 10.51
N GLU A 108 -19.73 2.06 11.73
CA GLU A 108 -20.88 1.20 11.92
C GLU A 108 -22.11 2.02 11.51
N ASP A 109 -22.61 1.73 10.31
CA ASP A 109 -23.97 2.09 9.95
C ASP A 109 -24.89 1.46 11.00
N GLN A 110 -25.68 2.30 11.67
CA GLN A 110 -26.62 1.93 12.74
C GLN A 110 -27.57 0.80 12.33
#